data_AF-A0A497D838-F1
#
_entry.id   AF-A0A497D838-F1
#
_cell.length_a   1.000
_cell.length_b   1.000
_cell.length_c   1.000
_cell.angle_alpha   90.00
_cell.angle_beta   90.00
_cell.angle_gamma   90.00
#
_symmetry.space_group_name_H-M   'P 1'
#
loop_
_entity.id
_entity.type
_entity.pdbx_description
1 polymer ?
#
loop_
_entity_poly.entity_id
_entity_poly.type
_entity_poly.pdbx_seq_one_letter_code
_entity_poly.pdbx_strand_id
1 'polypeptide(L)'
;MVDICRDPRWGRIAEGAGEDTWYGSQVAKAYVRGYQGDDLSKNNTIMACVKHFALYGASEAGRDYNTVDMSRLDMFQDYFPPYKAAFDAGAGSAMSSFNIIDGIPATGNRWLMNDLLREKWGFDGFVVTDFTAINEMIHHGTSEDLQDASVQALKAGIDMDMVGEGFIGTLSKSLDEGKVTQVEIDQACRRVLEAKYKLGLFENPFQYFDAEKAKEIVLSQEHLDAARDIAKRSIVLLKNEKGILPLKKEGKIAVVGPLANSKEDMLGTWAGTRKTDKVVTMLQGIKNVAGDKAEILYAQGSFFTMDNFLLNRNKKKEEYIIQTEEQSKQLLDEAKKIANKADVIVAVLGEPRAWSGEAASRSDISIPECQIDLLKEMLATGKPVVLVLSNGRPLTLSWENENVDAIIEAWHGGVEAGDALADVLFGDYNPSGKLTTTFPRNVGQIPIYYNYKNTGRPLIEEFKFTSKYLDVPNDPLFPFGYGLSYTNFNYSNFKLNSKVMNANDKLVATVTVTNTGNFDGEEVVQLYIRDLVASVSRPVKELKGFKKIALKKGETKQVSFEISEDDLKFYKSDLSFGTEPGDFEIFVGGNSRDVLKESFILQR
;
A
#
# COMPACT_ATOMS: atom_id res chain seq x y z
N MET A 1 5.14 -7.31 3.72
CA MET A 1 3.75 -7.37 4.19
C MET A 1 2.87 -7.44 2.95
N VAL A 2 1.78 -8.24 2.97
CA VAL A 2 0.91 -8.46 1.80
C VAL A 2 -0.59 -8.40 2.14
N ASP A 3 -0.93 -7.84 3.31
CA ASP A 3 -2.32 -7.77 3.76
C ASP A 3 -3.11 -6.80 2.85
N ILE A 4 -4.26 -7.26 2.35
CA ILE A 4 -5.21 -6.39 1.67
C ILE A 4 -5.86 -5.47 2.70
N CYS A 5 -5.91 -4.17 2.38
CA CYS A 5 -6.53 -3.17 3.24
C CYS A 5 -7.54 -2.33 2.44
N ARG A 6 -8.77 -2.26 2.96
CA ARG A 6 -9.88 -1.43 2.44
C ARG A 6 -10.30 -0.34 3.43
N ASP A 7 -9.53 -0.14 4.48
CA ASP A 7 -9.79 0.83 5.55
C ASP A 7 -8.57 1.75 5.77
N PRO A 8 -8.56 2.97 5.19
CA PRO A 8 -7.40 3.85 5.26
C PRO A 8 -7.15 4.41 6.67
N ARG A 9 -8.04 4.18 7.65
CA ARG A 9 -7.80 4.55 9.05
C ARG A 9 -6.66 3.75 9.66
N TRP A 10 -6.47 2.50 9.21
CA TRP A 10 -5.44 1.61 9.72
C TRP A 10 -4.05 2.12 9.36
N GLY A 11 -3.19 2.33 10.37
CA GLY A 11 -1.86 2.88 10.15
C GLY A 11 -0.98 2.02 9.25
N ARG A 12 -1.14 0.70 9.33
CA ARG A 12 -0.31 -0.26 8.59
C ARG A 12 -0.70 -0.42 7.12
N ILE A 13 -1.69 0.33 6.61
CA ILE A 13 -1.92 0.40 5.16
C ILE A 13 -0.66 0.84 4.41
N ALA A 14 0.20 1.64 5.05
CA ALA A 14 1.52 2.05 4.56
C ALA A 14 2.47 0.89 4.24
N GLU A 15 2.26 -0.28 4.83
CA GLU A 15 3.12 -1.47 4.67
C GLU A 15 2.69 -2.36 3.48
N GLY A 16 1.46 -2.18 3.00
CA GLY A 16 0.82 -3.04 2.02
C GLY A 16 0.92 -2.53 0.59
N ALA A 17 0.23 -3.25 -0.30
CA ALA A 17 0.15 -2.90 -1.72
C ALA A 17 -1.18 -2.20 -2.09
N GLY A 18 -2.02 -1.87 -1.11
CA GLY A 18 -3.34 -1.25 -1.30
C GLY A 18 -4.49 -2.25 -1.21
N GLU A 19 -5.55 -2.00 -1.98
CA GLU A 19 -6.85 -2.68 -1.81
C GLU A 19 -7.11 -3.83 -2.80
N ASP A 20 -6.27 -3.97 -3.83
CA ASP A 20 -6.52 -4.90 -4.92
C ASP A 20 -5.82 -6.25 -4.75
N THR A 21 -6.60 -7.31 -4.83
CA THR A 21 -6.17 -8.71 -4.66
C THR A 21 -5.19 -9.16 -5.73
N TRP A 22 -5.45 -8.84 -7.01
CA TRP A 22 -4.61 -9.29 -8.12
C TRP A 22 -3.26 -8.59 -8.09
N TYR A 23 -3.25 -7.25 -7.92
CA TYR A 23 -2.05 -6.43 -7.82
C TYR A 23 -1.25 -6.80 -6.57
N GLY A 24 -1.90 -6.92 -5.41
CA GLY A 24 -1.27 -7.38 -4.18
C GLY A 24 -0.60 -8.75 -4.34
N SER A 25 -1.21 -9.66 -5.11
CA SER A 25 -0.61 -10.95 -5.45
C SER A 25 0.61 -10.83 -6.36
N GLN A 26 0.64 -9.89 -7.30
CA GLN A 26 1.85 -9.65 -8.13
C GLN A 26 2.98 -9.03 -7.30
N VAL A 27 2.67 -8.07 -6.42
CA VAL A 27 3.64 -7.46 -5.51
C VAL A 27 4.22 -8.51 -4.56
N ALA A 28 3.38 -9.38 -4.00
CA ALA A 28 3.80 -10.49 -3.16
C ALA A 28 4.85 -11.39 -3.84
N LYS A 29 4.60 -11.81 -5.09
CA LYS A 29 5.56 -12.59 -5.89
C LYS A 29 6.85 -11.82 -6.14
N ALA A 30 6.74 -10.53 -6.46
CA ALA A 30 7.90 -9.68 -6.73
C ALA A 30 8.80 -9.53 -5.50
N TYR A 31 8.22 -9.31 -4.31
CA TYR A 31 8.97 -9.25 -3.06
C TYR A 31 9.72 -10.55 -2.75
N VAL A 32 9.04 -11.69 -2.83
CA VAL A 32 9.66 -12.99 -2.54
C VAL A 32 10.84 -13.24 -3.48
N ARG A 33 10.66 -13.03 -4.79
CA ARG A 33 11.73 -13.20 -5.77
C ARG A 33 12.88 -12.21 -5.58
N GLY A 34 12.57 -10.95 -5.26
CA GLY A 34 13.57 -9.91 -5.01
C GLY A 34 14.45 -10.20 -3.79
N TYR A 35 13.85 -10.70 -2.71
CA TYR A 35 14.59 -11.06 -1.49
C TYR A 35 15.39 -12.36 -1.63
N GLN A 36 14.75 -13.40 -2.16
CA GLN A 36 15.30 -14.75 -2.12
C GLN A 36 16.16 -15.11 -3.34
N GLY A 37 16.01 -14.38 -4.45
CA GLY A 37 16.61 -14.76 -5.73
C GLY A 37 16.22 -16.18 -6.15
N ASP A 38 17.10 -16.82 -6.91
CA ASP A 38 16.94 -18.21 -7.35
C ASP A 38 17.68 -19.22 -6.45
N ASP A 39 18.42 -18.75 -5.45
CA ASP A 39 19.26 -19.57 -4.57
C ASP A 39 19.52 -18.87 -3.23
N LEU A 40 18.86 -19.35 -2.18
CA LEU A 40 18.92 -18.80 -0.82
C LEU A 40 20.28 -18.97 -0.13
N SER A 41 21.17 -19.83 -0.66
CA SER A 41 22.50 -20.05 -0.08
C SER A 41 23.51 -18.96 -0.43
N LYS A 42 23.12 -17.98 -1.26
CA LYS A 42 23.99 -16.89 -1.69
C LYS A 42 24.04 -15.76 -0.66
N ASN A 43 25.21 -15.12 -0.56
CA ASN A 43 25.47 -14.04 0.40
C ASN A 43 24.84 -12.68 0.03
N ASN A 44 24.02 -12.63 -1.03
CA ASN A 44 23.25 -11.46 -1.47
C ASN A 44 21.74 -11.74 -1.52
N THR A 45 21.29 -12.85 -0.95
CA THR A 45 19.88 -13.23 -0.80
C THR A 45 19.50 -13.36 0.67
N ILE A 46 18.24 -13.14 0.99
CA ILE A 46 17.68 -13.33 2.34
C ILE A 46 16.33 -14.05 2.25
N MET A 47 15.97 -14.82 3.28
CA MET A 47 14.68 -15.49 3.33
C MET A 47 13.54 -14.48 3.49
N ALA A 48 12.53 -14.56 2.63
CA ALA A 48 11.33 -13.75 2.75
C ALA A 48 10.38 -14.33 3.80
N CYS A 49 9.89 -13.48 4.69
CA CYS A 49 8.84 -13.81 5.66
C CYS A 49 7.53 -13.12 5.26
N VAL A 50 6.56 -13.91 4.81
CA VAL A 50 5.25 -13.41 4.39
C VAL A 50 4.45 -13.04 5.63
N LYS A 51 3.96 -11.80 5.67
CA LYS A 51 3.23 -11.27 6.84
C LYS A 51 2.07 -10.34 6.46
N HIS A 52 1.03 -10.25 7.26
CA HIS A 52 0.79 -10.96 8.54
C HIS A 52 -0.31 -11.99 8.32
N PHE A 53 0.02 -13.28 8.42
CA PHE A 53 -0.88 -14.37 8.06
C PHE A 53 -1.89 -14.63 9.19
N ALA A 54 -3.15 -14.20 9.09
CA ALA A 54 -3.81 -13.63 7.92
C ALA A 54 -4.89 -12.57 8.24
N LEU A 55 -5.35 -11.89 7.17
CA LEU A 55 -6.50 -10.98 7.12
C LEU A 55 -6.33 -9.67 7.90
N TYR A 56 -5.13 -9.39 8.38
CA TYR A 56 -4.89 -8.36 9.38
C TYR A 56 -5.32 -6.94 8.95
N GLY A 57 -5.21 -6.62 7.67
CA GLY A 57 -5.65 -5.33 7.12
C GLY A 57 -7.17 -5.09 7.11
N ALA A 58 -7.96 -6.06 7.57
CA ALA A 58 -9.41 -5.97 7.73
C ALA A 58 -9.86 -5.65 9.17
N SER A 59 -8.95 -5.24 10.06
CA SER A 59 -9.29 -4.93 11.45
C SER A 59 -10.45 -3.92 11.57
N GLU A 60 -11.44 -4.27 12.40
CA GLU A 60 -12.63 -3.46 12.61
C GLU A 60 -12.30 -2.02 13.00
N ALA A 61 -13.03 -1.07 12.40
CA ALA A 61 -12.83 0.37 12.53
C ALA A 61 -11.39 0.85 12.19
N GLY A 62 -10.62 0.04 11.46
CA GLY A 62 -9.24 0.32 11.12
C GLY A 62 -8.34 0.48 12.36
N ARG A 63 -8.75 0.00 13.53
CA ARG A 63 -7.92 0.03 14.73
C ARG A 63 -6.96 -1.14 14.69
N ASP A 64 -5.68 -0.87 14.85
CA ASP A 64 -4.68 -1.92 14.82
C ASP A 64 -4.95 -3.01 15.86
N TYR A 65 -4.58 -4.26 15.54
CA TYR A 65 -4.80 -5.48 16.34
C TYR A 65 -6.27 -5.89 16.56
N ASN A 66 -7.24 -5.06 16.16
CA ASN A 66 -8.64 -5.27 16.47
C ASN A 66 -9.22 -6.48 15.71
N THR A 67 -10.39 -6.93 16.15
CA THR A 67 -11.18 -8.02 15.57
C THR A 67 -11.21 -7.99 14.05
N VAL A 68 -11.08 -9.17 13.44
CA VAL A 68 -11.39 -9.42 12.04
C VAL A 68 -12.48 -10.48 11.96
N ASP A 69 -13.54 -10.18 11.22
CA ASP A 69 -14.63 -11.10 10.91
C ASP A 69 -15.04 -10.92 9.45
N MET A 70 -15.16 -12.02 8.72
CA MET A 70 -15.63 -12.02 7.34
C MET A 70 -16.04 -13.42 6.90
N SER A 71 -16.78 -13.53 5.79
CA SER A 71 -17.14 -14.83 5.24
C SER A 71 -15.90 -15.56 4.69
N ARG A 72 -15.89 -16.90 4.75
CA ARG A 72 -14.85 -17.72 4.07
C ARG A 72 -14.74 -17.37 2.59
N LEU A 73 -15.86 -17.04 1.95
CA LEU A 73 -15.88 -16.65 0.55
C LEU A 73 -15.02 -15.40 0.31
N ASP A 74 -15.19 -14.35 1.12
CA ASP A 74 -14.39 -13.12 0.98
C ASP A 74 -12.92 -13.37 1.39
N MET A 75 -12.66 -14.23 2.38
CA MET A 75 -11.29 -14.63 2.72
C MET A 75 -10.57 -15.24 1.50
N PHE A 76 -11.16 -16.26 0.87
CA PHE A 76 -10.54 -16.97 -0.26
C PHE A 76 -10.49 -16.12 -1.54
N GLN A 77 -11.52 -15.32 -1.80
CA GLN A 77 -11.61 -14.53 -3.02
C GLN A 77 -10.74 -13.28 -2.97
N ASP A 78 -10.73 -12.56 -1.84
CA ASP A 78 -10.19 -11.20 -1.79
C ASP A 78 -8.90 -11.09 -0.96
N TYR A 79 -8.80 -11.78 0.18
CA TYR A 79 -7.74 -11.52 1.17
C TYR A 79 -6.62 -12.55 1.19
N PHE A 80 -6.92 -13.83 0.94
CA PHE A 80 -5.92 -14.90 0.91
C PHE A 80 -4.98 -14.92 -0.30
N PRO A 81 -5.40 -14.52 -1.52
CA PRO A 81 -4.57 -14.69 -2.71
C PRO A 81 -3.16 -14.09 -2.62
N PRO A 82 -2.91 -12.91 -2.02
CA PRO A 82 -1.55 -12.39 -1.88
C PRO A 82 -0.62 -13.27 -1.05
N TYR A 83 -1.10 -13.87 0.06
CA TYR A 83 -0.30 -14.81 0.84
C TYR A 83 0.00 -16.08 0.02
N LYS A 84 -1.04 -16.66 -0.61
CA LYS A 84 -0.86 -17.84 -1.45
C LYS A 84 0.12 -17.57 -2.59
N ALA A 85 0.03 -16.40 -3.23
CA ALA A 85 0.93 -15.98 -4.28
C ALA A 85 2.39 -15.86 -3.81
N ALA A 86 2.61 -15.41 -2.57
CA ALA A 86 3.95 -15.37 -1.96
C ALA A 86 4.49 -16.79 -1.70
N PHE A 87 3.67 -17.68 -1.16
CA PHE A 87 4.06 -19.08 -0.91
C PHE A 87 4.32 -19.84 -2.21
N ASP A 88 3.46 -19.67 -3.23
CA ASP A 88 3.67 -20.23 -4.58
C ASP A 88 4.95 -19.67 -5.24
N ALA A 89 5.42 -18.48 -4.84
CA ALA A 89 6.69 -17.91 -5.27
C ALA A 89 7.91 -18.43 -4.48
N GLY A 90 7.70 -19.32 -3.51
CA GLY A 90 8.74 -20.01 -2.75
C GLY A 90 9.16 -19.32 -1.46
N ALA A 91 8.34 -18.43 -0.88
CA ALA A 91 8.68 -17.78 0.39
C ALA A 91 9.06 -18.80 1.48
N GLY A 92 10.18 -18.58 2.16
CA GLY A 92 10.71 -19.56 3.11
C GLY A 92 10.08 -19.54 4.50
N SER A 93 9.37 -18.46 4.86
CA SER A 93 8.67 -18.36 6.15
C SER A 93 7.36 -17.56 6.08
N ALA A 94 6.50 -17.80 7.08
CA ALA A 94 5.29 -17.04 7.34
C ALA A 94 5.31 -16.48 8.76
N MET A 95 4.73 -15.29 8.97
CA MET A 95 4.52 -14.70 10.28
C MET A 95 3.04 -14.71 10.61
N SER A 96 2.65 -15.23 11.79
CA SER A 96 1.26 -15.15 12.26
C SER A 96 0.82 -13.69 12.44
N SER A 97 -0.47 -13.41 12.29
CA SER A 97 -1.02 -12.10 12.64
C SER A 97 -1.50 -12.03 14.09
N PHE A 98 -1.74 -10.81 14.56
CA PHE A 98 -2.27 -10.53 15.90
C PHE A 98 -3.78 -10.77 16.03
N ASN A 99 -4.54 -10.54 14.95
CA ASN A 99 -6.00 -10.55 15.01
C ASN A 99 -6.58 -11.96 15.20
N ILE A 100 -7.84 -11.97 15.64
CA ILE A 100 -8.69 -13.16 15.59
C ILE A 100 -9.23 -13.40 14.17
N ILE A 101 -9.52 -14.66 13.85
CA ILE A 101 -10.26 -15.11 12.66
C ILE A 101 -11.24 -16.18 13.13
N ASP A 102 -12.54 -16.00 12.84
CA ASP A 102 -13.63 -16.82 13.40
C ASP A 102 -13.57 -16.92 14.93
N GLY A 103 -13.15 -15.83 15.60
CA GLY A 103 -13.01 -15.79 17.06
C GLY A 103 -11.71 -16.39 17.63
N ILE A 104 -10.82 -16.94 16.80
CA ILE A 104 -9.59 -17.61 17.25
C ILE A 104 -8.37 -16.78 16.83
N PRO A 105 -7.46 -16.40 17.74
CA PRO A 105 -6.20 -15.72 17.38
C PRO A 105 -5.45 -16.49 16.30
N ALA A 106 -4.95 -15.82 15.26
CA ALA A 106 -4.27 -16.49 14.15
C ALA A 106 -3.13 -17.41 14.63
N THR A 107 -2.39 -16.98 15.66
CA THR A 107 -1.32 -17.75 16.33
C THR A 107 -1.78 -19.11 16.89
N GLY A 108 -3.02 -19.22 17.38
CA GLY A 108 -3.63 -20.46 17.88
C GLY A 108 -4.53 -21.17 16.88
N ASN A 109 -4.65 -20.66 15.65
CA ASN A 109 -5.63 -21.12 14.68
C ASN A 109 -5.10 -22.29 13.83
N ARG A 110 -5.36 -23.53 14.27
CA ARG A 110 -4.94 -24.76 13.56
C ARG A 110 -5.49 -24.85 12.14
N TRP A 111 -6.72 -24.42 11.91
CA TRP A 111 -7.31 -24.41 10.57
C TRP A 111 -6.50 -23.53 9.62
N LEU A 112 -6.04 -22.36 10.09
CA LEU A 112 -5.26 -21.43 9.29
C LEU A 112 -3.83 -21.94 9.06
N MET A 113 -3.13 -22.28 10.14
CA MET A 113 -1.69 -22.56 10.13
C MET A 113 -1.33 -23.97 9.64
N ASN A 114 -2.27 -24.91 9.73
CA ASN A 114 -2.04 -26.28 9.30
C ASN A 114 -2.97 -26.67 8.15
N ASP A 115 -4.28 -26.74 8.38
CA ASP A 115 -5.23 -27.31 7.40
C ASP A 115 -5.22 -26.49 6.08
N LEU A 116 -5.18 -25.15 6.17
CA LEU A 116 -5.08 -24.28 5.00
C LEU A 116 -3.63 -24.19 4.50
N LEU A 117 -2.73 -23.64 5.31
CA LEU A 117 -1.38 -23.28 4.87
C LEU A 117 -0.56 -24.49 4.43
N ARG A 118 -0.59 -25.58 5.19
CA ARG A 118 0.25 -26.76 4.94
C ARG A 118 -0.49 -27.82 4.15
N GLU A 119 -1.64 -28.27 4.61
CA GLU A 119 -2.35 -29.38 3.96
C GLU A 119 -2.95 -28.95 2.62
N LYS A 120 -3.65 -27.80 2.55
CA LYS A 120 -4.29 -27.33 1.32
C LYS A 120 -3.35 -26.59 0.36
N TRP A 121 -2.42 -25.77 0.86
CA TRP A 121 -1.51 -24.99 0.01
C TRP A 121 -0.11 -25.60 -0.15
N GLY A 122 0.26 -26.60 0.64
CA GLY A 122 1.55 -27.29 0.50
C GLY A 122 2.75 -26.49 0.99
N PHE A 123 2.57 -25.50 1.88
CA PHE A 123 3.68 -24.73 2.41
C PHE A 123 4.65 -25.59 3.24
N ASP A 124 5.92 -25.61 2.83
CA ASP A 124 6.98 -26.43 3.41
C ASP A 124 7.96 -25.64 4.31
N GLY A 125 7.75 -24.33 4.45
CA GLY A 125 8.56 -23.47 5.31
C GLY A 125 8.16 -23.52 6.79
N PHE A 126 8.73 -22.59 7.56
CA PHE A 126 8.41 -22.43 8.98
C PHE A 126 7.50 -21.23 9.26
N VAL A 127 6.73 -21.32 10.34
CA VAL A 127 5.86 -20.24 10.82
C VAL A 127 6.46 -19.65 12.09
N VAL A 128 6.75 -18.35 12.06
CA VAL A 128 7.13 -17.56 13.23
C VAL A 128 5.92 -16.81 13.76
N THR A 129 5.86 -16.59 15.06
CA THR A 129 4.85 -15.67 15.62
C THR A 129 5.19 -14.23 15.24
N ASP A 130 4.19 -13.35 15.26
CA ASP A 130 4.52 -11.93 15.50
C ASP A 130 5.00 -11.72 16.95
N PHE A 131 5.45 -10.51 17.25
CA PHE A 131 6.02 -10.12 18.54
C PHE A 131 5.07 -10.46 19.69
N THR A 132 5.48 -11.34 20.62
CA THR A 132 4.67 -11.76 21.80
C THR A 132 3.29 -12.35 21.53
N ALA A 133 2.98 -12.75 20.29
CA ALA A 133 1.63 -13.17 19.92
C ALA A 133 1.12 -14.44 20.64
N ILE A 134 2.01 -15.29 21.19
CA ILE A 134 1.62 -16.40 22.07
C ILE A 134 1.06 -15.88 23.39
N ASN A 135 1.76 -14.96 24.04
CA ASN A 135 1.35 -14.37 25.31
C ASN A 135 0.01 -13.65 25.17
N GLU A 136 -0.20 -12.99 24.04
CA GLU A 136 -1.41 -12.23 23.76
C GLU A 136 -2.67 -13.09 23.63
N MET A 137 -2.54 -14.41 23.39
CA MET A 137 -3.70 -15.32 23.41
C MET A 137 -4.38 -15.37 24.80
N ILE A 138 -3.65 -15.07 25.87
CA ILE A 138 -4.20 -14.90 27.22
C ILE A 138 -5.11 -13.66 27.26
N HIS A 139 -4.68 -12.55 26.65
CA HIS A 139 -5.47 -11.32 26.56
C HIS A 139 -6.69 -11.48 25.64
N HIS A 140 -6.58 -12.29 24.59
CA HIS A 140 -7.72 -12.70 23.78
C HIS A 140 -8.70 -13.62 24.53
N GLY A 141 -8.29 -14.19 25.67
CA GLY A 141 -9.13 -15.07 26.48
C GLY A 141 -9.30 -16.47 25.90
N THR A 142 -8.42 -16.90 24.99
CA THR A 142 -8.43 -18.26 24.43
C THR A 142 -7.47 -19.21 25.13
N SER A 143 -6.63 -18.70 26.02
CA SER A 143 -5.69 -19.50 26.81
C SER A 143 -5.69 -19.09 28.28
N GLU A 144 -5.64 -20.07 29.17
CA GLU A 144 -5.69 -19.84 30.62
C GLU A 144 -4.40 -19.19 31.14
N ASP A 145 -3.26 -19.63 30.62
CA ASP A 145 -1.93 -19.16 30.97
C ASP A 145 -0.94 -19.34 29.81
N LEU A 146 0.34 -18.99 30.05
CA LEU A 146 1.38 -19.08 29.03
C LEU A 146 1.68 -20.53 28.59
N GLN A 147 1.51 -21.51 29.48
CA GLN A 147 1.73 -22.92 29.15
C GLN A 147 0.64 -23.40 28.19
N ASP A 148 -0.62 -23.12 28.51
CA ASP A 148 -1.76 -23.44 27.63
C ASP A 148 -1.61 -22.73 26.27
N ALA A 149 -1.29 -21.44 26.26
CA ALA A 149 -1.05 -20.69 25.03
C ALA A 149 0.07 -21.31 24.16
N SER A 150 1.18 -21.71 24.77
CA SER A 150 2.29 -22.34 24.06
C SER A 150 1.92 -23.70 23.48
N VAL A 151 1.13 -24.49 24.21
CA VAL A 151 0.62 -25.79 23.74
C VAL A 151 -0.32 -25.57 22.54
N GLN A 152 -1.25 -24.62 22.63
CA GLN A 152 -2.17 -24.29 21.55
C GLN A 152 -1.42 -23.83 20.28
N ALA A 153 -0.45 -22.92 20.43
CA ALA A 153 0.32 -22.39 19.31
C ALA A 153 1.16 -23.48 18.61
N LEU A 154 1.88 -24.33 19.37
CA LEU A 154 2.65 -25.43 18.79
C LEU A 154 1.74 -26.39 18.00
N LYS A 155 0.59 -26.77 18.58
CA LYS A 155 -0.38 -27.66 17.94
C LYS A 155 -1.08 -27.03 16.74
N ALA A 156 -1.23 -25.71 16.72
CA ALA A 156 -1.76 -24.99 15.57
C ALA A 156 -0.80 -25.05 14.38
N GLY A 157 0.52 -25.13 14.62
CA GLY A 157 1.54 -25.23 13.58
C GLY A 157 2.57 -24.10 13.60
N ILE A 158 2.67 -23.35 14.71
CA ILE A 158 3.73 -22.37 14.96
C ILE A 158 5.04 -23.12 15.25
N ASP A 159 6.12 -22.71 14.59
CA ASP A 159 7.43 -23.36 14.69
C ASP A 159 8.46 -22.52 15.48
N MET A 160 8.28 -21.19 15.54
CA MET A 160 9.20 -20.27 16.20
C MET A 160 8.46 -19.19 16.98
N ASP A 161 8.84 -19.04 18.26
CA ASP A 161 8.28 -18.07 19.21
C ASP A 161 9.14 -16.79 19.23
N MET A 162 8.55 -15.67 18.83
CA MET A 162 9.19 -14.36 18.81
C MET A 162 8.96 -13.62 20.12
N VAL A 163 10.03 -13.46 20.91
CA VAL A 163 10.10 -12.68 22.18
C VAL A 163 9.28 -13.24 23.34
N GLY A 164 8.20 -13.98 23.09
CA GLY A 164 7.24 -14.40 24.11
C GLY A 164 7.79 -15.34 25.19
N GLU A 165 8.86 -16.07 24.87
CA GLU A 165 9.50 -17.10 25.71
C GLU A 165 8.54 -18.21 26.19
N GLY A 166 7.37 -18.33 25.58
CA GLY A 166 6.39 -19.36 25.87
C GLY A 166 6.91 -20.74 25.53
N PHE A 167 7.51 -20.90 24.34
CA PHE A 167 8.02 -22.21 23.91
C PHE A 167 9.18 -22.69 24.80
N ILE A 168 10.19 -21.84 25.00
CA ILE A 168 11.37 -22.19 25.81
C ILE A 168 11.02 -22.35 27.30
N GLY A 169 10.05 -21.57 27.80
CA GLY A 169 9.65 -21.59 29.21
C GLY A 169 8.70 -22.73 29.59
N THR A 170 7.96 -23.31 28.63
CA THR A 170 6.82 -24.19 28.97
C THR A 170 6.79 -25.54 28.26
N LEU A 171 7.41 -25.72 27.08
CA LEU A 171 7.23 -26.96 26.31
C LEU A 171 7.82 -28.21 26.96
N SER A 172 8.93 -28.10 27.70
CA SER A 172 9.49 -29.25 28.45
C SER A 172 8.49 -29.78 29.47
N LYS A 173 7.90 -28.88 30.27
CA LYS A 173 6.87 -29.24 31.24
C LYS A 173 5.63 -29.80 30.53
N SER A 174 5.22 -29.20 29.42
CA SER A 174 4.08 -29.69 28.64
C SER A 174 4.33 -31.07 28.02
N LEU A 175 5.57 -31.41 27.68
CA LEU A 175 5.95 -32.74 27.22
C LEU A 175 5.88 -33.76 28.37
N ASP A 176 6.43 -33.42 29.55
CA ASP A 176 6.37 -34.27 30.74
C ASP A 176 4.92 -34.54 31.18
N GLU A 177 4.03 -33.56 31.01
CA GLU A 177 2.60 -33.67 31.29
C GLU A 177 1.79 -34.33 30.16
N GLY A 178 2.41 -34.68 29.03
CA GLY A 178 1.73 -35.28 27.87
C GLY A 178 0.79 -34.34 27.12
N LYS A 179 0.90 -33.02 27.34
CA LYS A 179 0.12 -31.99 26.63
C LYS A 179 0.60 -31.77 25.21
N VAL A 180 1.88 -32.03 24.93
CA VAL A 180 2.49 -32.08 23.60
C VAL A 180 3.32 -33.35 23.45
N THR A 181 3.68 -33.69 22.22
CA THR A 181 4.49 -34.86 21.88
C THR A 181 5.87 -34.46 21.39
N GLN A 182 6.85 -35.36 21.54
CA GLN A 182 8.20 -35.16 20.98
C GLN A 182 8.13 -34.92 19.46
N VAL A 183 7.22 -35.59 18.77
CA VAL A 183 7.04 -35.44 17.31
C VAL A 183 6.62 -34.02 16.94
N GLU A 184 5.71 -33.38 17.69
CA GLU A 184 5.31 -31.99 17.43
C GLU A 184 6.49 -31.02 17.61
N ILE A 185 7.28 -31.21 18.67
CA ILE A 185 8.50 -30.41 18.92
C ILE A 185 9.55 -30.64 17.81
N ASP A 186 9.79 -31.90 17.44
CA ASP A 186 10.74 -32.27 16.39
C ASP A 186 10.36 -31.70 15.03
N GLN A 187 9.05 -31.62 14.72
CA GLN A 187 8.57 -31.01 13.49
C GLN A 187 8.85 -29.51 13.43
N ALA A 188 8.55 -28.78 14.51
CA ALA A 188 8.86 -27.35 14.62
C ALA A 188 10.37 -27.10 14.50
N CYS A 189 11.16 -27.86 15.26
CA CYS A 189 12.63 -27.81 15.22
C CYS A 189 13.17 -28.08 13.81
N ARG A 190 12.70 -29.16 13.16
CA ARG A 190 13.15 -29.54 11.82
C ARG A 190 12.96 -28.43 10.80
N ARG A 191 11.81 -27.75 10.79
CA ARG A 191 11.54 -26.67 9.82
C ARG A 191 12.47 -25.47 10.01
N VAL A 192 12.80 -25.13 11.26
CA VAL A 192 13.78 -24.07 11.56
C VAL A 192 15.19 -24.48 11.11
N LEU A 193 15.56 -25.76 11.29
CA LEU A 193 16.86 -26.28 10.82
C LEU A 193 16.90 -26.34 9.28
N GLU A 194 15.85 -26.80 8.61
CA GLU A 194 15.73 -26.81 7.15
C GLU A 194 15.84 -25.39 6.58
N ALA A 195 15.25 -24.38 7.24
CA ALA A 195 15.40 -22.98 6.84
C ALA A 195 16.86 -22.52 6.91
N LYS A 196 17.58 -22.84 7.99
CA LYS A 196 19.02 -22.54 8.14
C LYS A 196 19.86 -23.27 7.10
N TYR A 197 19.49 -24.51 6.76
CA TYR A 197 20.14 -25.30 5.70
C TYR A 197 19.92 -24.68 4.32
N LYS A 198 18.69 -24.33 3.97
CA LYS A 198 18.36 -23.63 2.71
C LYS A 198 19.13 -22.30 2.57
N LEU A 199 19.40 -21.62 3.69
CA LEU A 199 20.22 -20.39 3.73
C LEU A 199 21.73 -20.65 3.65
N GLY A 200 22.22 -21.89 3.65
CA GLY A 200 23.65 -22.20 3.64
C GLY A 200 24.38 -21.91 4.97
N LEU A 201 23.64 -21.74 6.07
CA LEU A 201 24.21 -21.35 7.36
C LEU A 201 24.93 -22.50 8.09
N PHE A 202 24.69 -23.76 7.70
CA PHE A 202 25.47 -24.89 8.20
C PHE A 202 26.83 -24.98 7.53
N GLU A 203 26.91 -24.63 6.25
CA GLU A 203 28.12 -24.57 5.44
C GLU A 203 28.98 -23.37 5.82
N ASN A 204 28.36 -22.19 5.95
CA ASN A 204 29.03 -20.97 6.39
C ASN A 204 28.10 -20.12 7.28
N PRO A 205 28.22 -20.22 8.62
CA PRO A 205 27.39 -19.44 9.54
C PRO A 205 27.69 -17.93 9.50
N PHE A 206 28.81 -17.52 8.90
CA PHE A 206 29.26 -16.13 8.86
C PHE A 206 29.11 -15.46 7.49
N GLN A 207 28.44 -16.10 6.52
CA GLN A 207 28.38 -15.62 5.13
C GLN A 207 27.83 -14.19 4.93
N TYR A 208 27.03 -13.68 5.88
CA TYR A 208 26.45 -12.34 5.87
C TYR A 208 27.25 -11.31 6.68
N PHE A 209 28.32 -11.73 7.37
CA PHE A 209 29.09 -10.88 8.27
C PHE A 209 30.35 -10.33 7.58
N ASP A 210 30.14 -9.38 6.67
CA ASP A 210 31.23 -8.66 5.98
C ASP A 210 31.07 -7.14 6.15
N ALA A 211 31.85 -6.58 7.07
CA ALA A 211 31.77 -5.17 7.43
C ALA A 211 32.32 -4.23 6.34
N GLU A 212 33.31 -4.67 5.54
CA GLU A 212 33.85 -3.84 4.46
C GLU A 212 32.87 -3.81 3.29
N LYS A 213 32.32 -4.97 2.90
CA LYS A 213 31.25 -5.04 1.90
C LYS A 213 30.01 -4.26 2.33
N ALA A 214 29.65 -4.29 3.62
CA ALA A 214 28.53 -3.48 4.12
C ALA A 214 28.75 -1.97 3.92
N LYS A 215 29.98 -1.45 4.11
CA LYS A 215 30.29 -0.04 3.85
C LYS A 215 30.20 0.32 2.37
N GLU A 216 30.54 -0.63 1.49
CA GLU A 216 30.45 -0.44 0.04
C GLU A 216 29.00 -0.45 -0.47
N ILE A 217 28.14 -1.31 0.09
CA ILE A 217 26.79 -1.58 -0.41
C ILE A 217 25.72 -0.69 0.23
N VAL A 218 25.78 -0.48 1.55
CA VAL A 218 24.72 0.25 2.27
C VAL A 218 24.75 1.73 1.88
N LEU A 219 23.68 2.20 1.25
CA LEU A 219 23.56 3.56 0.71
C LEU A 219 24.65 3.90 -0.31
N SER A 220 25.07 2.92 -1.13
CA SER A 220 25.90 3.13 -2.31
C SER A 220 25.23 4.07 -3.30
N GLN A 221 25.99 4.73 -4.18
CA GLN A 221 25.42 5.63 -5.19
C GLN A 221 24.44 4.91 -6.11
N GLU A 222 24.74 3.66 -6.51
CA GLU A 222 23.84 2.83 -7.31
C GLU A 222 22.48 2.61 -6.62
N HIS A 223 22.49 2.35 -5.31
CA HIS A 223 21.26 2.19 -4.53
C HIS A 223 20.51 3.51 -4.32
N LEU A 224 21.21 4.63 -4.18
CA LEU A 224 20.58 5.95 -4.12
C LEU A 224 19.94 6.32 -5.46
N ASP A 225 20.63 6.09 -6.59
CA ASP A 225 20.09 6.33 -7.92
C ASP A 225 18.84 5.46 -8.18
N ALA A 226 18.89 4.18 -7.77
CA ALA A 226 17.73 3.29 -7.84
C ALA A 226 16.59 3.76 -6.92
N ALA A 227 16.88 4.22 -5.70
CA ALA A 227 15.88 4.76 -4.79
C ALA A 227 15.18 6.00 -5.36
N ARG A 228 15.94 6.92 -5.96
CA ARG A 228 15.39 8.11 -6.66
C ARG A 228 14.51 7.71 -7.84
N ASP A 229 14.93 6.74 -8.66
CA ASP A 229 14.14 6.28 -9.80
C ASP A 229 12.83 5.60 -9.38
N ILE A 230 12.86 4.78 -8.33
CA ILE A 230 11.66 4.13 -7.77
C ILE A 230 10.73 5.19 -7.16
N ALA A 231 11.27 6.10 -6.35
CA ALA A 231 10.50 7.14 -5.68
C ALA A 231 9.80 8.07 -6.67
N LYS A 232 10.47 8.55 -7.72
CA LYS A 232 9.81 9.43 -8.71
C LYS A 232 8.73 8.69 -9.50
N ARG A 233 8.90 7.37 -9.73
CA ARG A 233 7.90 6.51 -10.39
C ARG A 233 6.69 6.20 -9.50
N SER A 234 6.80 6.31 -8.17
CA SER A 234 5.68 6.13 -7.23
C SER A 234 4.85 7.40 -7.01
N ILE A 235 5.36 8.57 -7.37
CA ILE A 235 4.64 9.84 -7.25
C ILE A 235 3.40 9.83 -8.16
N VAL A 236 2.25 10.22 -7.59
CA VAL A 236 0.97 10.30 -8.29
C VAL A 236 0.56 11.75 -8.45
N LEU A 237 0.35 12.19 -9.69
CA LEU A 237 -0.24 13.49 -9.95
C LEU A 237 -1.77 13.38 -9.80
N LEU A 238 -2.34 14.01 -8.77
CA LEU A 238 -3.78 13.92 -8.48
C LEU A 238 -4.57 14.99 -9.23
N LYS A 239 -4.00 16.18 -9.35
CA LYS A 239 -4.62 17.34 -10.02
C LYS A 239 -3.55 18.23 -10.64
N ASN A 240 -3.82 18.78 -11.82
CA ASN A 240 -2.95 19.78 -12.47
C ASN A 240 -3.77 20.68 -13.41
N GLU A 241 -4.52 21.60 -12.82
CA GLU A 241 -5.28 22.61 -13.55
C GLU A 241 -4.38 23.75 -14.01
N LYS A 242 -4.80 24.44 -15.07
CA LYS A 242 -4.11 25.63 -15.62
C LYS A 242 -2.65 25.40 -16.05
N GLY A 243 -2.18 24.15 -16.09
CA GLY A 243 -0.83 23.79 -16.50
C GLY A 243 0.26 24.36 -15.58
N ILE A 244 0.02 24.42 -14.27
CA ILE A 244 1.01 24.91 -13.29
C ILE A 244 2.24 24.01 -13.30
N LEU A 245 2.04 22.70 -13.35
CA LEU A 245 3.13 21.72 -13.44
C LEU A 245 3.35 21.26 -14.90
N PRO A 246 4.61 21.01 -15.30
CA PRO A 246 5.83 21.17 -14.49
C PRO A 246 6.23 22.64 -14.29
N LEU A 247 6.80 22.94 -13.12
CA LEU A 247 7.38 24.24 -12.79
C LEU A 247 8.61 24.51 -13.66
N LYS A 248 8.82 25.79 -13.97
CA LYS A 248 10.08 26.23 -14.55
C LYS A 248 11.14 26.38 -13.46
N LYS A 249 12.39 26.08 -13.81
CA LYS A 249 13.56 26.34 -12.97
C LYS A 249 13.96 27.82 -13.08
N GLU A 250 13.06 28.74 -12.76
CA GLU A 250 13.30 30.19 -12.79
C GLU A 250 12.50 30.93 -11.71
N GLY A 251 12.84 32.19 -11.46
CA GLY A 251 12.10 33.05 -10.54
C GLY A 251 12.26 32.66 -9.08
N LYS A 252 11.26 33.00 -8.25
CA LYS A 252 11.23 32.76 -6.81
C LYS A 252 10.21 31.69 -6.46
N ILE A 253 10.65 30.61 -5.86
CA ILE A 253 9.79 29.50 -5.45
C ILE A 253 9.76 29.46 -3.92
N ALA A 254 8.59 29.72 -3.34
CA ALA A 254 8.38 29.51 -1.91
C ALA A 254 8.08 28.04 -1.64
N VAL A 255 8.85 27.40 -0.76
CA VAL A 255 8.59 26.07 -0.25
C VAL A 255 8.15 26.22 1.19
N VAL A 256 6.90 25.85 1.49
CA VAL A 256 6.30 26.01 2.82
C VAL A 256 5.75 24.70 3.35
N GLY A 257 5.59 24.59 4.67
CA GLY A 257 4.95 23.45 5.33
C GLY A 257 5.88 22.65 6.24
N PRO A 258 5.33 21.93 7.23
CA PRO A 258 6.11 21.23 8.25
C PRO A 258 6.94 20.07 7.68
N LEU A 259 6.54 19.51 6.53
CA LEU A 259 7.23 18.39 5.89
C LEU A 259 8.34 18.82 4.93
N ALA A 260 8.40 20.11 4.55
CA ALA A 260 9.32 20.59 3.53
C ALA A 260 10.79 20.31 3.88
N ASN A 261 11.18 20.41 5.15
CA ASN A 261 12.56 20.19 5.59
C ASN A 261 12.72 19.10 6.66
N SER A 262 11.80 18.15 6.74
CA SER A 262 11.92 17.01 7.65
C SER A 262 12.73 15.88 6.99
N LYS A 263 13.78 15.38 7.65
CA LYS A 263 14.53 14.20 7.19
C LYS A 263 13.89 12.90 7.66
N GLU A 264 13.42 12.87 8.90
CA GLU A 264 12.90 11.64 9.51
C GLU A 264 11.64 11.16 8.78
N ASP A 265 10.77 12.10 8.40
CA ASP A 265 9.48 11.78 7.79
C ASP A 265 9.61 11.26 6.35
N MET A 266 10.64 11.68 5.60
CA MET A 266 10.86 11.20 4.23
C MET A 266 11.04 9.70 4.18
N LEU A 267 11.65 9.11 5.22
CA LEU A 267 11.88 7.67 5.29
C LEU A 267 10.60 6.84 5.43
N GLY A 268 9.49 7.46 5.86
CA GLY A 268 8.26 6.76 6.16
C GLY A 268 8.36 5.80 7.35
N THR A 269 7.26 5.14 7.67
CA THR A 269 7.26 4.10 8.70
C THR A 269 8.10 2.89 8.28
N TRP A 270 8.49 2.03 9.24
CA TRP A 270 9.30 0.82 8.98
C TRP A 270 10.68 1.01 8.30
N ALA A 271 11.25 2.21 8.37
CA ALA A 271 12.63 2.43 7.92
C ALA A 271 13.67 1.74 8.85
N GLY A 272 14.23 0.62 8.41
CA GLY A 272 15.05 -0.28 9.22
C GLY A 272 16.32 0.34 9.85
N THR A 273 17.01 1.26 9.18
CA THR A 273 18.24 1.87 9.72
C THR A 273 17.99 3.11 10.57
N ARG A 274 16.85 3.79 10.36
CA ARG A 274 16.51 5.12 10.92
C ARG A 274 17.57 6.23 10.74
N LYS A 275 18.65 5.97 10.00
CA LYS A 275 19.73 6.95 9.75
C LYS A 275 19.26 7.99 8.75
N THR A 276 19.49 9.27 9.07
CA THR A 276 19.03 10.40 8.26
C THR A 276 20.16 11.16 7.56
N ASP A 277 21.40 10.68 7.68
CA ASP A 277 22.61 11.38 7.19
C ASP A 277 22.54 11.65 5.67
N LYS A 278 22.07 10.66 4.91
CA LYS A 278 21.95 10.72 3.44
C LYS A 278 20.54 11.09 2.96
N VAL A 279 19.60 11.35 3.86
CA VAL A 279 18.22 11.64 3.45
C VAL A 279 18.13 13.05 2.87
N VAL A 280 17.58 13.13 1.66
CA VAL A 280 17.29 14.37 0.95
C VAL A 280 15.86 14.81 1.26
N THR A 281 15.71 15.95 1.96
CA THR A 281 14.40 16.56 2.24
C THR A 281 13.79 17.16 0.98
N MET A 282 12.47 17.36 0.97
CA MET A 282 11.77 18.01 -0.16
C MET A 282 12.40 19.36 -0.53
N LEU A 283 12.70 20.19 0.47
CA LEU A 283 13.39 21.47 0.29
C LEU A 283 14.78 21.29 -0.32
N GLN A 284 15.56 20.33 0.17
CA GLN A 284 16.91 20.09 -0.32
C GLN A 284 16.90 19.61 -1.77
N GLY A 285 15.99 18.70 -2.14
CA GLY A 285 15.91 18.22 -3.51
C GLY A 285 15.46 19.30 -4.50
N ILE A 286 14.50 20.14 -4.10
CA ILE A 286 14.10 21.31 -4.89
C ILE A 286 15.29 22.24 -5.12
N LYS A 287 16.11 22.50 -4.10
CA LYS A 287 17.36 23.29 -4.23
C LYS A 287 18.38 22.61 -5.15
N ASN A 288 18.59 21.30 -5.00
CA ASN A 288 19.53 20.54 -5.81
C ASN A 288 19.21 20.65 -7.31
N VAL A 289 17.95 20.44 -7.68
CA VAL A 289 17.51 20.38 -9.08
C VAL A 289 17.33 21.78 -9.69
N ALA A 290 16.89 22.76 -8.89
CA ALA A 290 16.80 24.16 -9.35
C ALA A 290 18.20 24.77 -9.59
N GLY A 291 19.17 24.43 -8.74
CA GLY A 291 20.50 25.04 -8.75
C GLY A 291 20.42 26.56 -8.63
N ASP A 292 21.30 27.26 -9.35
CA ASP A 292 21.32 28.74 -9.36
C ASP A 292 20.25 29.38 -10.28
N LYS A 293 19.36 28.57 -10.88
CA LYS A 293 18.40 29.07 -11.86
C LYS A 293 17.14 29.67 -11.22
N ALA A 294 16.80 29.25 -10.00
CA ALA A 294 15.68 29.79 -9.23
C ALA A 294 16.09 30.07 -7.78
N GLU A 295 15.51 31.12 -7.19
CA GLU A 295 15.68 31.42 -5.77
C GLU A 295 14.65 30.63 -4.96
N ILE A 296 15.13 29.73 -4.10
CA ILE A 296 14.28 28.91 -3.23
C ILE A 296 14.14 29.57 -1.87
N LEU A 297 12.94 30.04 -1.56
CA LEU A 297 12.57 30.62 -0.28
C LEU A 297 11.90 29.56 0.59
N TYR A 298 12.16 29.56 1.90
CA TYR A 298 11.60 28.57 2.81
C TYR A 298 10.97 29.23 4.04
N ALA A 299 9.84 28.68 4.48
CA ALA A 299 9.27 28.90 5.81
C ALA A 299 8.53 27.64 6.24
N GLN A 300 8.60 27.27 7.52
CA GLN A 300 7.87 26.09 8.01
C GLN A 300 6.35 26.28 7.94
N GLY A 301 5.85 27.49 8.26
CA GLY A 301 4.46 27.89 8.07
C GLY A 301 3.47 27.37 9.13
N SER A 302 3.58 26.11 9.54
CA SER A 302 2.74 25.55 10.60
C SER A 302 3.47 24.46 11.39
N PHE A 303 2.87 24.02 12.49
CA PHE A 303 3.19 22.73 13.08
C PHE A 303 2.53 21.58 12.30
N PHE A 304 2.85 20.34 12.67
CA PHE A 304 2.12 19.16 12.16
C PHE A 304 0.65 19.15 12.62
N THR A 305 0.40 19.48 13.89
CA THR A 305 -0.94 19.59 14.47
C THR A 305 -0.90 20.50 15.69
N MET A 306 -2.00 21.18 15.99
CA MET A 306 -2.22 21.88 17.26
C MET A 306 -2.98 21.01 18.28
N ASP A 307 -3.39 19.79 17.90
CA ASP A 307 -4.04 18.84 18.80
C ASP A 307 -3.03 18.28 19.80
N ASN A 308 -3.11 18.77 21.04
CA ASN A 308 -2.27 18.34 22.15
C ASN A 308 -2.37 16.85 22.48
N PHE A 309 -3.53 16.21 22.26
CA PHE A 309 -3.70 14.79 22.49
C PHE A 309 -2.93 13.98 21.45
N LEU A 310 -3.06 14.33 20.16
CA LEU A 310 -2.34 13.65 19.09
C LEU A 310 -0.82 13.88 19.19
N LEU A 311 -0.40 15.12 19.45
CA LEU A 311 1.01 15.50 19.56
C LEU A 311 1.75 14.75 20.68
N ASN A 312 1.06 14.49 21.79
CA ASN A 312 1.63 13.90 23.00
C ASN A 312 1.19 12.44 23.23
N ARG A 313 0.57 11.82 22.24
CA ARG A 313 0.16 10.42 22.31
C ARG A 313 1.39 9.55 22.62
N ASN A 314 1.25 8.68 23.63
CA ASN A 314 2.30 7.77 24.13
C ASN A 314 3.55 8.45 24.73
N LYS A 315 3.53 9.77 24.96
CA LYS A 315 4.58 10.46 25.70
C LYS A 315 4.31 10.44 27.20
N LYS A 316 5.36 10.50 28.00
CA LYS A 316 5.22 10.78 29.43
C LYS A 316 4.91 12.26 29.63
N LYS A 317 4.21 12.60 30.72
CA LYS A 317 3.77 13.98 30.98
C LYS A 317 4.94 14.97 31.03
N GLU A 318 6.10 14.52 31.50
CA GLU A 318 7.33 15.30 31.59
C GLU A 318 7.96 15.60 30.21
N GLU A 319 7.57 14.85 29.17
CA GLU A 319 8.06 14.96 27.79
C GLU A 319 7.04 15.63 26.86
N TYR A 320 5.97 16.18 27.42
CA TYR A 320 4.92 16.81 26.62
C TYR A 320 5.48 18.02 25.86
N ILE A 321 5.26 17.98 24.55
CA ILE A 321 5.47 19.12 23.68
C ILE A 321 4.26 20.03 23.86
N ILE A 322 4.53 21.29 24.18
CA ILE A 322 3.52 22.34 24.26
C ILE A 322 3.76 23.30 23.11
N GLN A 323 2.77 23.42 22.23
CA GLN A 323 2.74 24.41 21.16
C GLN A 323 1.69 25.47 21.52
N THR A 324 2.04 26.74 21.33
CA THR A 324 1.12 27.85 21.62
C THR A 324 0.54 28.43 20.33
N GLU A 325 -0.67 28.99 20.44
CA GLU A 325 -1.28 29.74 19.33
C GLU A 325 -0.40 30.90 18.86
N GLU A 326 0.35 31.53 19.77
CA GLU A 326 1.30 32.58 19.41
C GLU A 326 2.42 32.06 18.52
N GLN A 327 3.00 30.89 18.84
CA GLN A 327 4.03 30.26 18.01
C GLN A 327 3.46 29.85 16.65
N SER A 328 2.26 29.25 16.63
CA SER A 328 1.57 28.88 15.40
C SER A 328 1.36 30.09 14.49
N LYS A 329 0.89 31.21 15.07
CA LYS A 329 0.73 32.48 14.36
C LYS A 329 2.05 33.04 13.83
N GLN A 330 3.13 32.97 14.61
CA GLN A 330 4.46 33.43 14.17
C GLN A 330 4.95 32.65 12.94
N LEU A 331 4.78 31.33 12.93
CA LEU A 331 5.12 30.48 11.78
C LEU A 331 4.29 30.85 10.54
N LEU A 332 2.99 31.06 10.72
CA LEU A 332 2.08 31.45 9.64
C LEU A 332 2.43 32.83 9.07
N ASP A 333 2.69 33.81 9.94
CA ASP A 333 3.08 35.17 9.54
C ASP A 333 4.43 35.18 8.78
N GLU A 334 5.37 34.31 9.15
CA GLU A 334 6.61 34.12 8.41
C GLU A 334 6.35 33.55 7.00
N ALA A 335 5.55 32.48 6.90
CA ALA A 335 5.21 31.89 5.61
C ALA A 335 4.49 32.87 4.70
N LYS A 336 3.57 33.68 5.22
CA LYS A 336 2.91 34.76 4.45
C LYS A 336 3.91 35.77 3.90
N LYS A 337 4.91 36.19 4.69
CA LYS A 337 5.96 37.11 4.23
C LYS A 337 6.82 36.51 3.13
N ILE A 338 7.14 35.21 3.21
CA ILE A 338 7.90 34.49 2.20
C ILE A 338 7.06 34.29 0.92
N ALA A 339 5.83 33.82 1.05
CA ALA A 339 4.91 33.57 -0.06
C ALA A 339 4.65 34.82 -0.91
N ASN A 340 4.48 36.00 -0.27
CA ASN A 340 4.29 37.27 -0.98
C ASN A 340 5.48 37.69 -1.84
N LYS A 341 6.68 37.18 -1.57
CA LYS A 341 7.90 37.44 -2.36
C LYS A 341 8.06 36.45 -3.51
N ALA A 342 7.32 35.34 -3.52
CA ALA A 342 7.47 34.28 -4.49
C ALA A 342 6.58 34.47 -5.73
N ASP A 343 6.96 33.80 -6.80
CA ASP A 343 6.20 33.71 -8.05
C ASP A 343 5.27 32.48 -8.03
N VAL A 344 5.69 31.41 -7.37
CA VAL A 344 4.92 30.17 -7.14
C VAL A 344 5.20 29.61 -5.75
N ILE A 345 4.20 28.95 -5.15
CA ILE A 345 4.28 28.34 -3.83
C ILE A 345 4.15 26.82 -3.95
N VAL A 346 5.06 26.10 -3.32
CA VAL A 346 5.02 24.65 -3.12
C VAL A 346 4.73 24.41 -1.64
N ALA A 347 3.50 23.99 -1.32
CA ALA A 347 3.07 23.67 0.03
C ALA A 347 3.22 22.17 0.30
N VAL A 348 4.19 21.78 1.13
CA VAL A 348 4.50 20.40 1.48
C VAL A 348 3.80 20.04 2.80
N LEU A 349 2.63 19.42 2.69
CA LEU A 349 1.69 19.15 3.79
C LEU A 349 1.38 17.65 3.90
N GLY A 350 0.74 17.24 4.98
CA GLY A 350 0.33 15.85 5.20
C GLY A 350 0.66 15.35 6.61
N GLU A 351 1.19 14.13 6.67
CA GLU A 351 1.38 13.39 7.92
C GLU A 351 2.86 13.09 8.19
N PRO A 352 3.34 13.25 9.44
CA PRO A 352 4.63 12.71 9.84
C PRO A 352 4.60 11.18 9.80
N ARG A 353 5.76 10.54 9.63
CA ARG A 353 5.87 9.08 9.48
C ARG A 353 5.22 8.30 10.62
N ALA A 354 5.27 8.86 11.84
CA ALA A 354 4.78 8.23 13.07
C ALA A 354 3.25 8.15 13.15
N TRP A 355 2.52 8.82 12.26
CA TRP A 355 1.07 8.70 12.19
C TRP A 355 0.62 7.55 11.27
N SER A 356 1.56 6.77 10.75
CA SER A 356 1.32 5.55 9.98
C SER A 356 2.22 4.42 10.49
N GLY A 357 1.96 3.21 10.03
CA GLY A 357 2.51 1.98 10.58
C GLY A 357 1.75 1.51 11.82
N GLU A 358 2.46 0.72 12.61
CA GLU A 358 1.91 -0.02 13.73
C GLU A 358 1.36 0.89 14.84
N ALA A 359 0.21 0.50 15.39
CA ALA A 359 -0.55 1.17 16.44
C ALA A 359 -0.90 2.65 16.15
N ALA A 360 -0.80 3.08 14.89
CA ALA A 360 -0.96 4.47 14.46
C ALA A 360 -2.27 4.70 13.66
N SER A 361 -3.36 4.05 14.08
CA SER A 361 -4.67 4.25 13.46
C SER A 361 -5.21 5.66 13.70
N ARG A 362 -5.85 6.25 12.68
CA ARG A 362 -6.47 7.58 12.77
C ARG A 362 -7.98 7.50 12.56
N SER A 363 -8.76 8.11 13.45
CA SER A 363 -10.23 8.23 13.30
C SER A 363 -10.64 9.34 12.32
N ASP A 364 -9.78 10.32 12.13
CA ASP A 364 -9.88 11.39 11.13
C ASP A 364 -8.61 11.35 10.29
N ILE A 365 -8.74 11.21 8.98
CA ILE A 365 -7.64 11.12 8.01
C ILE A 365 -7.56 12.37 7.13
N SER A 366 -8.11 13.49 7.59
CA SER A 366 -7.91 14.81 6.97
C SER A 366 -6.51 15.37 7.28
N ILE A 367 -6.10 16.36 6.50
CA ILE A 367 -4.94 17.19 6.82
C ILE A 367 -5.29 18.04 8.06
N PRO A 368 -4.42 18.11 9.08
CA PRO A 368 -4.67 18.89 10.29
C PRO A 368 -4.98 20.37 10.02
N GLU A 369 -5.90 20.95 10.82
CA GLU A 369 -6.45 22.29 10.60
C GLU A 369 -5.38 23.39 10.48
N CYS A 370 -4.32 23.38 11.29
CA CYS A 370 -3.25 24.38 11.21
C CYS A 370 -2.47 24.34 9.89
N GLN A 371 -2.37 23.17 9.24
CA GLN A 371 -1.79 23.04 7.90
C GLN A 371 -2.78 23.51 6.83
N ILE A 372 -4.09 23.27 7.02
CA ILE A 372 -5.15 23.80 6.15
C ILE A 372 -5.18 25.33 6.20
N ASP A 373 -5.02 25.93 7.37
CA ASP A 373 -4.98 27.38 7.52
C ASP A 373 -3.75 27.99 6.85
N LEU A 374 -2.59 27.31 6.93
CA LEU A 374 -1.43 27.65 6.11
C LEU A 374 -1.79 27.62 4.61
N LEU A 375 -2.41 26.55 4.12
CA LEU A 375 -2.79 26.40 2.72
C LEU A 375 -3.77 27.49 2.26
N LYS A 376 -4.78 27.82 3.07
CA LYS A 376 -5.71 28.92 2.81
C LYS A 376 -4.99 30.26 2.66
N GLU A 377 -4.04 30.55 3.55
CA GLU A 377 -3.25 31.78 3.47
C GLU A 377 -2.32 31.81 2.26
N MET A 378 -1.77 30.66 1.84
CA MET A 378 -1.00 30.56 0.59
C MET A 378 -1.89 30.84 -0.63
N LEU A 379 -3.09 30.26 -0.69
CA LEU A 379 -4.07 30.52 -1.75
C LEU A 379 -4.53 31.99 -1.77
N ALA A 380 -4.73 32.60 -0.60
CA ALA A 380 -5.15 34.00 -0.46
C ALA A 380 -4.14 35.01 -1.02
N THR A 381 -2.89 34.61 -1.24
CA THR A 381 -1.89 35.45 -1.94
C THR A 381 -2.21 35.67 -3.42
N GLY A 382 -3.07 34.85 -4.01
CA GLY A 382 -3.35 34.83 -5.45
C GLY A 382 -2.21 34.28 -6.32
N LYS A 383 -1.13 33.77 -5.70
CA LYS A 383 -0.03 33.08 -6.40
C LYS A 383 -0.45 31.65 -6.77
N PRO A 384 0.11 31.06 -7.83
CA PRO A 384 -0.03 29.63 -8.09
C PRO A 384 0.46 28.82 -6.89
N VAL A 385 -0.34 27.85 -6.45
CA VAL A 385 0.00 26.95 -5.34
C VAL A 385 -0.01 25.50 -5.84
N VAL A 386 1.08 24.79 -5.59
CA VAL A 386 1.20 23.34 -5.74
C VAL A 386 1.16 22.73 -4.35
N LEU A 387 0.14 21.91 -4.08
CA LEU A 387 0.08 21.08 -2.89
C LEU A 387 0.86 19.79 -3.13
N VAL A 388 1.89 19.57 -2.33
CA VAL A 388 2.63 18.30 -2.27
C VAL A 388 2.24 17.60 -0.98
N LEU A 389 1.66 16.42 -1.12
CA LEU A 389 1.24 15.55 -0.03
C LEU A 389 2.34 14.54 0.29
N SER A 390 2.62 14.35 1.58
CA SER A 390 3.51 13.31 2.09
C SER A 390 2.84 12.64 3.28
N ASN A 391 2.39 11.40 3.08
CA ASN A 391 1.57 10.63 4.03
C ASN A 391 1.73 9.11 3.79
N GLY A 392 1.30 8.30 4.76
CA GLY A 392 1.37 6.84 4.70
C GLY A 392 0.05 6.15 4.34
N ARG A 393 -1.02 6.91 4.09
CA ARG A 393 -2.38 6.42 3.83
C ARG A 393 -3.14 7.34 2.87
N PRO A 394 -4.27 6.90 2.31
CA PRO A 394 -5.26 7.81 1.73
C PRO A 394 -5.72 8.87 2.73
N LEU A 395 -5.85 10.11 2.26
CA LEU A 395 -6.40 11.23 3.01
C LEU A 395 -7.76 11.65 2.44
N THR A 396 -8.59 12.28 3.27
CA THR A 396 -9.82 12.93 2.79
C THR A 396 -9.50 14.34 2.31
N LEU A 397 -9.49 14.54 1.00
CA LEU A 397 -8.94 15.74 0.35
C LEU A 397 -9.99 16.58 -0.40
N SER A 398 -11.26 16.51 0.02
CA SER A 398 -12.36 17.12 -0.74
C SER A 398 -12.19 18.64 -0.87
N TRP A 399 -11.79 19.32 0.22
CA TRP A 399 -11.60 20.78 0.21
C TRP A 399 -10.39 21.18 -0.65
N GLU A 400 -9.28 20.46 -0.53
CA GLU A 400 -8.05 20.67 -1.26
C GLU A 400 -8.27 20.47 -2.76
N ASN A 401 -9.00 19.41 -3.14
CA ASN A 401 -9.36 19.16 -4.52
C ASN A 401 -10.26 20.25 -5.11
N GLU A 402 -11.09 20.91 -4.32
CA GLU A 402 -11.91 22.05 -4.78
C GLU A 402 -11.11 23.35 -4.90
N ASN A 403 -10.15 23.59 -4.00
CA ASN A 403 -9.53 24.90 -3.82
C ASN A 403 -8.10 25.03 -4.35
N VAL A 404 -7.38 23.92 -4.56
CA VAL A 404 -6.00 23.92 -5.07
C VAL A 404 -5.99 23.54 -6.55
N ASP A 405 -5.17 24.22 -7.36
CA ASP A 405 -5.07 23.97 -8.80
C ASP A 405 -4.16 22.75 -9.13
N ALA A 406 -3.12 22.48 -8.34
CA ALA A 406 -2.21 21.35 -8.54
C ALA A 406 -1.96 20.56 -7.26
N ILE A 407 -2.08 19.22 -7.32
CA ILE A 407 -1.90 18.31 -6.19
C ILE A 407 -1.02 17.14 -6.63
N ILE A 408 0.08 16.94 -5.91
CA ILE A 408 0.98 15.80 -6.04
C ILE A 408 0.88 14.96 -4.76
N GLU A 409 0.66 13.66 -4.91
CA GLU A 409 0.85 12.67 -3.84
C GLU A 409 2.25 12.07 -3.97
N ALA A 410 3.12 12.41 -3.02
CA ALA A 410 4.52 11.98 -3.00
C ALA A 410 4.79 10.85 -2.00
N TRP A 411 3.81 10.47 -1.17
CA TRP A 411 3.93 9.52 -0.08
C TRP A 411 5.13 9.85 0.82
N HIS A 412 5.67 8.85 1.53
CA HIS A 412 7.01 8.93 2.11
C HIS A 412 8.02 8.28 1.15
N GLY A 413 8.66 9.08 0.30
CA GLY A 413 9.49 8.61 -0.84
C GLY A 413 10.87 8.03 -0.49
N GLY A 414 11.20 7.83 0.78
CA GLY A 414 12.46 7.24 1.23
C GLY A 414 13.64 8.21 1.24
N VAL A 415 14.85 7.66 1.12
CA VAL A 415 16.12 8.40 1.28
C VAL A 415 16.32 9.49 0.21
N GLU A 416 15.78 9.31 -0.98
CA GLU A 416 15.86 10.25 -2.11
C GLU A 416 14.53 10.96 -2.40
N ALA A 417 13.62 11.02 -1.42
CA ALA A 417 12.27 11.58 -1.59
C ALA A 417 12.29 13.00 -2.19
N GLY A 418 13.17 13.86 -1.69
CA GLY A 418 13.25 15.25 -2.17
C GLY A 418 13.74 15.39 -3.60
N ASP A 419 14.78 14.64 -3.97
CA ASP A 419 15.34 14.66 -5.32
C ASP A 419 14.35 14.07 -6.34
N ALA A 420 13.64 13.00 -5.96
CA ALA A 420 12.56 12.42 -6.75
C ALA A 420 11.36 13.37 -6.93
N LEU A 421 10.94 14.05 -5.86
CA LEU A 421 9.89 15.08 -5.95
C LEU A 421 10.32 16.20 -6.90
N ALA A 422 11.56 16.66 -6.80
CA ALA A 422 12.07 17.74 -7.62
C ALA A 422 12.12 17.36 -9.11
N ASP A 423 12.49 16.11 -9.44
CA ASP A 423 12.42 15.59 -10.81
C ASP A 423 11.00 15.73 -11.39
N VAL A 424 9.99 15.40 -10.60
CA VAL A 424 8.58 15.58 -10.98
C VAL A 424 8.22 17.05 -11.08
N LEU A 425 8.45 17.84 -10.03
CA LEU A 425 8.05 19.25 -9.96
C LEU A 425 8.58 20.04 -11.15
N PHE A 426 9.82 19.82 -11.57
CA PHE A 426 10.44 20.54 -12.67
C PHE A 426 10.33 19.86 -14.04
N GLY A 427 9.67 18.70 -14.12
CA GLY A 427 9.43 18.01 -15.39
C GLY A 427 10.64 17.27 -15.96
N ASP A 428 11.69 17.05 -15.16
CA ASP A 428 12.76 16.11 -15.51
C ASP A 428 12.21 14.66 -15.56
N TYR A 429 11.12 14.41 -14.84
CA TYR A 429 10.30 13.21 -14.94
C TYR A 429 8.81 13.57 -15.11
N ASN A 430 8.14 12.91 -16.07
CA ASN A 430 6.69 12.99 -16.22
C ASN A 430 6.02 11.96 -15.28
N PRO A 431 5.21 12.38 -14.28
CA PRO A 431 4.64 11.48 -13.30
C PRO A 431 3.81 10.39 -13.96
N SER A 432 3.96 9.17 -13.44
CA SER A 432 3.35 7.96 -13.98
C SER A 432 2.69 7.08 -12.92
N GLY A 433 2.80 7.48 -11.64
CA GLY A 433 2.22 6.73 -10.54
C GLY A 433 0.71 6.68 -10.67
N LYS A 434 0.11 5.56 -10.24
CA LYS A 434 -1.33 5.36 -10.15
C LYS A 434 -1.66 4.86 -8.74
N LEU A 435 -2.76 5.33 -8.17
CA LEU A 435 -3.23 4.93 -6.85
C LEU A 435 -3.54 3.43 -6.82
N THR A 436 -3.12 2.73 -5.76
CA THR A 436 -3.48 1.31 -5.54
C THR A 436 -4.51 1.14 -4.42
N THR A 437 -4.99 2.26 -3.88
CA THR A 437 -6.05 2.34 -2.88
C THR A 437 -6.92 3.57 -3.18
N THR A 438 -8.21 3.44 -2.92
CA THR A 438 -9.23 4.43 -3.18
C THR A 438 -9.15 5.56 -2.14
N PHE A 439 -9.21 6.81 -2.57
CA PHE A 439 -9.26 7.96 -1.66
C PHE A 439 -10.72 8.35 -1.36
N PRO A 440 -11.18 8.21 -0.11
CA PRO A 440 -12.54 8.59 0.26
C PRO A 440 -12.70 10.11 0.28
N ARG A 441 -13.93 10.58 0.10
CA ARG A 441 -14.31 11.99 0.29
C ARG A 441 -14.35 12.38 1.77
N ASN A 442 -14.79 11.45 2.61
CA ASN A 442 -14.83 11.57 4.07
C ASN A 442 -14.71 10.19 4.74
N VAL A 443 -14.40 10.16 6.03
CA VAL A 443 -14.26 8.90 6.81
C VAL A 443 -15.56 8.09 6.94
N GLY A 444 -16.73 8.73 6.74
CA GLY A 444 -18.04 8.07 6.80
C GLY A 444 -18.32 7.14 5.61
N GLN A 445 -17.54 7.25 4.53
CA GLN A 445 -17.61 6.33 3.38
C GLN A 445 -16.86 5.00 3.62
N ILE A 446 -16.08 4.88 4.69
CA ILE A 446 -15.21 3.72 4.88
C ILE A 446 -16.02 2.50 5.36
N PRO A 447 -15.81 1.30 4.75
CA PRO A 447 -14.89 1.03 3.65
C PRO A 447 -15.45 1.44 2.27
N ILE A 448 -14.60 2.04 1.44
CA ILE A 448 -14.85 2.31 0.02
C ILE A 448 -13.70 1.75 -0.82
N TYR A 449 -14.02 1.02 -1.88
CA TYR A 449 -13.06 0.32 -2.73
C TYR A 449 -13.69 0.01 -4.09
N TYR A 450 -12.89 -0.18 -5.14
CA TYR A 450 -13.40 -0.21 -6.53
C TYR A 450 -14.11 -1.52 -6.92
N ASN A 451 -13.68 -2.65 -6.36
CA ASN A 451 -14.21 -3.99 -6.66
C ASN A 451 -15.36 -4.38 -5.72
N TYR A 452 -16.30 -3.45 -5.49
CA TYR A 452 -17.49 -3.66 -4.67
C TYR A 452 -18.57 -4.46 -5.43
N LYS A 453 -19.53 -5.04 -4.68
CA LYS A 453 -20.69 -5.76 -5.24
C LYS A 453 -21.81 -4.77 -5.60
N ASN A 454 -22.55 -5.00 -6.69
CA ASN A 454 -23.51 -4.03 -7.23
C ASN A 454 -24.74 -3.72 -6.33
N THR A 455 -25.00 -4.56 -5.33
CA THR A 455 -26.21 -4.57 -4.48
C THR A 455 -27.51 -4.85 -5.25
N GLY A 456 -28.63 -5.05 -4.54
CA GLY A 456 -29.95 -5.18 -5.15
C GLY A 456 -30.59 -3.86 -5.56
N ARG A 457 -30.01 -2.71 -5.16
CA ARG A 457 -30.50 -1.36 -5.46
C ARG A 457 -29.31 -0.42 -5.71
N PRO A 458 -28.58 -0.59 -6.83
CA PRO A 458 -27.45 0.28 -7.16
C PRO A 458 -27.86 1.76 -7.20
N LEU A 459 -26.89 2.66 -7.05
CA LEU A 459 -27.13 4.10 -7.14
C LEU A 459 -27.79 4.47 -8.47
N ILE A 460 -28.93 5.14 -8.37
CA ILE A 460 -29.58 5.85 -9.46
C ILE A 460 -30.00 7.19 -8.86
N GLU A 461 -29.47 8.30 -9.39
CA GLU A 461 -29.47 9.60 -8.71
C GLU A 461 -30.90 10.09 -8.45
N GLU A 462 -31.78 9.89 -9.41
CA GLU A 462 -33.18 10.34 -9.40
C GLU A 462 -34.07 9.55 -8.43
N PHE A 463 -33.61 8.42 -7.89
CA PHE A 463 -34.40 7.56 -7.01
C PHE A 463 -33.94 7.61 -5.55
N LYS A 464 -34.89 7.72 -4.62
CA LYS A 464 -34.62 7.81 -3.18
C LYS A 464 -34.09 6.51 -2.58
N PHE A 465 -34.69 5.37 -2.92
CA PHE A 465 -34.48 4.10 -2.24
C PHE A 465 -33.36 3.25 -2.88
N THR A 466 -32.22 3.86 -3.15
CA THR A 466 -31.00 3.20 -3.65
C THR A 466 -29.94 3.10 -2.55
N SER A 467 -28.90 2.29 -2.75
CA SER A 467 -27.74 2.24 -1.85
C SER A 467 -26.91 3.51 -2.04
N LYS A 468 -27.15 4.53 -1.22
CA LYS A 468 -26.43 5.81 -1.25
C LYS A 468 -26.48 6.55 0.09
N TYR A 469 -25.57 7.50 0.26
CA TYR A 469 -25.61 8.46 1.36
C TYR A 469 -26.53 9.65 1.03
N LEU A 470 -26.91 10.42 2.06
CA LEU A 470 -27.75 11.62 1.89
C LEU A 470 -26.92 12.89 1.65
N ASP A 471 -25.67 12.89 2.10
CA ASP A 471 -24.81 14.06 2.30
C ASP A 471 -23.48 13.98 1.54
N VAL A 472 -23.23 12.88 0.84
CA VAL A 472 -22.03 12.69 0.00
C VAL A 472 -22.34 11.77 -1.19
N PRO A 473 -21.79 12.04 -2.39
CA PRO A 473 -21.85 11.09 -3.50
C PRO A 473 -21.18 9.76 -3.15
N ASN A 474 -21.60 8.64 -3.76
CA ASN A 474 -20.97 7.35 -3.52
C ASN A 474 -19.58 7.23 -4.15
N ASP A 475 -19.30 8.00 -5.21
CA ASP A 475 -18.00 7.93 -5.88
C ASP A 475 -16.88 8.40 -4.95
N PRO A 476 -15.71 7.75 -5.00
CA PRO A 476 -14.55 8.23 -4.27
C PRO A 476 -14.07 9.58 -4.83
N LEU A 477 -13.21 10.24 -4.07
CA LEU A 477 -12.55 11.45 -4.57
C LEU A 477 -11.56 11.09 -5.69
N PHE A 478 -10.70 10.10 -5.43
CA PHE A 478 -9.81 9.51 -6.43
C PHE A 478 -9.99 7.98 -6.43
N PRO A 479 -10.39 7.37 -7.57
CA PRO A 479 -10.62 5.94 -7.64
C PRO A 479 -9.31 5.14 -7.72
N PHE A 480 -9.41 3.83 -7.51
CA PHE A 480 -8.32 2.90 -7.79
C PHE A 480 -7.75 3.10 -9.21
N GLY A 481 -6.43 3.01 -9.33
CA GLY A 481 -5.72 3.17 -10.59
C GLY A 481 -5.64 4.60 -11.11
N TYR A 482 -6.12 5.61 -10.35
CA TYR A 482 -6.09 7.01 -10.76
C TYR A 482 -4.70 7.63 -10.65
N GLY A 483 -4.34 8.48 -11.60
CA GLY A 483 -3.10 9.24 -11.61
C GLY A 483 -2.93 9.93 -12.96
N LEU A 484 -2.72 11.23 -12.93
CA LEU A 484 -2.53 12.06 -14.11
C LEU A 484 -1.07 12.01 -14.59
N SER A 485 -0.85 12.61 -15.76
CA SER A 485 0.45 12.81 -16.38
C SER A 485 0.55 14.26 -16.87
N TYR A 486 1.75 14.76 -17.15
CA TYR A 486 1.93 16.01 -17.90
C TYR A 486 1.50 15.91 -19.36
N THR A 487 1.29 14.68 -19.85
CA THR A 487 0.70 14.43 -21.17
C THR A 487 -0.69 13.79 -21.04
N ASN A 488 -1.40 13.69 -22.17
CA ASN A 488 -2.70 13.06 -22.25
C ASN A 488 -2.62 11.77 -23.06
N PHE A 489 -3.32 10.73 -22.62
CA PHE A 489 -3.42 9.46 -23.32
C PHE A 489 -4.87 9.24 -23.76
N ASN A 490 -5.06 9.02 -25.05
CA ASN A 490 -6.36 8.66 -25.63
C ASN A 490 -6.43 7.15 -25.87
N TYR A 491 -7.55 6.56 -25.51
CA TYR A 491 -7.86 5.15 -25.69
C TYR A 491 -8.89 5.00 -26.81
N SER A 492 -8.60 4.16 -27.79
CA SER A 492 -9.48 3.95 -28.96
C SER A 492 -9.38 2.53 -29.50
N ASN A 493 -10.29 2.18 -30.43
CA ASN A 493 -10.29 0.90 -31.14
C ASN A 493 -10.21 -0.32 -30.20
N PHE A 494 -10.89 -0.25 -29.06
CA PHE A 494 -10.96 -1.38 -28.14
C PHE A 494 -11.78 -2.50 -28.79
N LYS A 495 -11.20 -3.69 -28.88
CA LYS A 495 -11.82 -4.85 -29.52
C LYS A 495 -11.34 -6.15 -28.89
N LEU A 496 -12.19 -7.16 -29.01
CA LEU A 496 -11.85 -8.55 -28.71
C LEU A 496 -11.63 -9.32 -30.02
N ASN A 497 -10.73 -10.29 -30.04
CA ASN A 497 -10.54 -11.17 -31.19
C ASN A 497 -11.75 -12.09 -31.44
N SER A 498 -12.56 -12.35 -30.41
CA SER A 498 -13.80 -13.13 -30.48
C SER A 498 -14.84 -12.57 -29.52
N LYS A 499 -16.13 -12.87 -29.77
CA LYS A 499 -17.24 -12.60 -28.85
C LYS A 499 -17.66 -13.83 -28.04
N VAL A 500 -17.05 -14.97 -28.34
CA VAL A 500 -17.27 -16.25 -27.67
C VAL A 500 -15.93 -16.85 -27.30
N MET A 501 -15.82 -17.38 -26.10
CA MET A 501 -14.66 -18.09 -25.58
C MET A 501 -15.12 -19.47 -25.11
N ASN A 502 -14.49 -20.54 -25.56
CA ASN A 502 -14.71 -21.89 -25.01
C ASN A 502 -13.68 -22.19 -23.92
N ALA A 503 -13.87 -23.30 -23.21
CA ALA A 503 -12.87 -23.81 -22.28
C ALA A 503 -11.50 -24.01 -22.98
N ASN A 504 -10.43 -23.56 -22.34
CA ASN A 504 -9.04 -23.55 -22.85
C ASN A 504 -8.73 -22.59 -24.02
N ASP A 505 -9.71 -21.83 -24.55
CA ASP A 505 -9.41 -20.78 -25.52
C ASP A 505 -8.62 -19.64 -24.87
N LYS A 506 -7.95 -18.85 -25.71
CA LYS A 506 -7.39 -17.55 -25.32
C LYS A 506 -8.15 -16.43 -26.01
N LEU A 507 -8.80 -15.59 -25.21
CA LEU A 507 -9.41 -14.36 -25.67
C LEU A 507 -8.35 -13.25 -25.64
N VAL A 508 -8.26 -12.45 -26.70
CA VAL A 508 -7.31 -11.35 -26.80
C VAL A 508 -8.05 -10.03 -26.85
N ALA A 509 -7.88 -9.23 -25.81
CA ALA A 509 -8.40 -7.88 -25.69
C ALA A 509 -7.33 -6.89 -26.17
N THR A 510 -7.60 -6.11 -27.22
CA THR A 510 -6.65 -5.16 -27.80
C THR A 510 -7.21 -3.75 -27.81
N VAL A 511 -6.45 -2.79 -27.30
CA VAL A 511 -6.77 -1.36 -27.32
C VAL A 511 -5.64 -0.57 -27.98
N THR A 512 -5.98 0.53 -28.66
CA THR A 512 -5.01 1.48 -29.17
C THR A 512 -4.86 2.63 -28.18
N VAL A 513 -3.63 2.90 -27.74
CA VAL A 513 -3.30 4.01 -26.84
C VAL A 513 -2.41 4.99 -27.58
N THR A 514 -2.83 6.25 -27.62
CA THR A 514 -2.09 7.35 -28.28
C THR A 514 -1.74 8.41 -27.26
N ASN A 515 -0.48 8.84 -27.23
CA ASN A 515 -0.08 10.02 -26.49
C ASN A 515 -0.45 11.27 -27.31
N THR A 516 -1.51 11.96 -26.89
CA THR A 516 -2.09 13.12 -27.59
C THR A 516 -1.65 14.46 -26.99
N GLY A 517 -0.84 14.45 -25.92
CA GLY A 517 -0.38 15.67 -25.28
C GLY A 517 0.94 16.19 -25.85
N ASN A 518 1.66 16.97 -25.03
CA ASN A 518 2.87 17.68 -25.45
C ASN A 518 4.17 17.12 -24.85
N PHE A 519 4.09 16.08 -24.03
CA PHE A 519 5.23 15.49 -23.35
C PHE A 519 5.33 14.00 -23.66
N ASP A 520 6.54 13.46 -23.66
CA ASP A 520 6.75 12.02 -23.56
C ASP A 520 6.28 11.56 -22.18
N GLY A 521 5.74 10.35 -22.06
CA GLY A 521 5.22 9.86 -20.79
C GLY A 521 5.02 8.36 -20.74
N GLU A 522 4.84 7.86 -19.52
CA GLU A 522 4.47 6.47 -19.27
C GLU A 522 3.00 6.39 -18.85
N GLU A 523 2.28 5.38 -19.34
CA GLU A 523 0.90 5.11 -18.97
C GLU A 523 0.73 3.68 -18.49
N VAL A 524 -0.09 3.50 -17.44
CA VAL A 524 -0.48 2.18 -16.94
C VAL A 524 -1.86 1.84 -17.50
N VAL A 525 -1.87 1.03 -18.56
CA VAL A 525 -3.09 0.50 -19.19
C VAL A 525 -3.61 -0.63 -18.33
N GLN A 526 -4.82 -0.49 -17.79
CA GLN A 526 -5.41 -1.41 -16.81
C GLN A 526 -6.54 -2.21 -17.45
N LEU A 527 -6.57 -3.52 -17.21
CA LEU A 527 -7.62 -4.43 -17.67
C LEU A 527 -8.42 -4.96 -16.48
N TYR A 528 -9.74 -4.80 -16.55
CA TYR A 528 -10.67 -5.33 -15.57
C TYR A 528 -11.69 -6.26 -16.23
N ILE A 529 -12.23 -7.19 -15.44
CA ILE A 529 -13.28 -8.11 -15.87
C ILE A 529 -14.46 -8.03 -14.89
N ARG A 530 -15.67 -8.14 -15.42
CA ARG A 530 -16.90 -8.36 -14.66
C ARG A 530 -17.59 -9.61 -15.19
N ASP A 531 -17.92 -10.50 -14.28
CA ASP A 531 -18.86 -11.59 -14.50
C ASP A 531 -20.28 -11.08 -14.19
N LEU A 532 -21.16 -11.06 -15.20
CA LEU A 532 -22.47 -10.43 -15.07
C LEU A 532 -23.46 -11.24 -14.23
N VAL A 533 -23.39 -12.56 -14.35
CA VAL A 533 -24.35 -13.48 -13.72
C VAL A 533 -23.60 -14.73 -13.28
N ALA A 534 -23.58 -14.93 -11.96
CA ALA A 534 -22.95 -16.08 -11.34
C ALA A 534 -23.79 -16.58 -10.16
N SER A 535 -23.43 -17.75 -9.65
CA SER A 535 -24.05 -18.38 -8.47
C SER A 535 -23.90 -17.57 -7.18
N VAL A 536 -22.96 -16.62 -7.14
CA VAL A 536 -22.76 -15.65 -6.05
C VAL A 536 -22.60 -14.25 -6.65
N SER A 537 -22.96 -13.21 -5.89
CA SER A 537 -22.79 -11.83 -6.37
C SER A 537 -21.31 -11.50 -6.61
N ARG A 538 -20.99 -11.14 -7.86
CA ARG A 538 -19.64 -10.79 -8.30
C ARG A 538 -19.39 -9.27 -8.22
N PRO A 539 -18.13 -8.83 -8.07
CA PRO A 539 -17.78 -7.42 -8.12
C PRO A 539 -18.19 -6.74 -9.41
N VAL A 540 -18.43 -5.43 -9.37
CA VAL A 540 -18.73 -4.62 -10.56
C VAL A 540 -17.55 -4.57 -11.55
N LYS A 541 -16.33 -4.84 -11.09
CA LYS A 541 -15.13 -5.11 -11.88
C LYS A 541 -14.00 -5.61 -10.98
N GLU A 542 -13.09 -6.41 -11.51
CA GLU A 542 -11.86 -6.89 -10.85
C GLU A 542 -10.68 -6.71 -11.79
N LEU A 543 -9.55 -6.20 -11.29
CA LEU A 543 -8.31 -6.08 -12.06
C LEU A 543 -7.78 -7.49 -12.36
N LYS A 544 -7.41 -7.72 -13.64
CA LYS A 544 -6.83 -8.99 -14.10
C LYS A 544 -5.50 -8.80 -14.83
N GLY A 545 -5.10 -7.56 -15.09
CA GLY A 545 -3.82 -7.26 -15.70
C GLY A 545 -3.57 -5.77 -15.83
N PHE A 546 -2.29 -5.40 -15.94
CA PHE A 546 -1.90 -4.08 -16.44
C PHE A 546 -0.67 -4.18 -17.32
N LYS A 547 -0.48 -3.17 -18.17
CA LYS A 547 0.75 -2.95 -18.93
C LYS A 547 1.19 -1.50 -18.77
N LYS A 548 2.38 -1.29 -18.21
CA LYS A 548 3.01 0.03 -18.21
C LYS A 548 3.77 0.22 -19.52
N ILE A 549 3.42 1.25 -20.27
CA ILE A 549 4.00 1.56 -21.59
C ILE A 549 4.58 2.96 -21.60
N ALA A 550 5.73 3.15 -22.27
CA ALA A 550 6.25 4.47 -22.59
C ALA A 550 5.79 4.88 -23.99
N LEU A 551 5.36 6.13 -24.16
CA LEU A 551 4.95 6.71 -25.43
C LEU A 551 5.56 8.10 -25.59
N LYS A 552 6.26 8.31 -26.71
CA LYS A 552 6.67 9.65 -27.13
C LYS A 552 5.45 10.50 -27.50
N LYS A 553 5.60 11.83 -27.51
CA LYS A 553 4.59 12.76 -28.02
C LYS A 553 4.09 12.33 -29.40
N GLY A 554 2.78 12.14 -29.54
CA GLY A 554 2.13 11.72 -30.79
C GLY A 554 2.26 10.23 -31.12
N GLU A 555 3.02 9.45 -30.34
CA GLU A 555 3.18 8.02 -30.57
C GLU A 555 1.88 7.27 -30.24
N THR A 556 1.62 6.21 -31.02
CA THR A 556 0.48 5.31 -30.86
C THR A 556 0.98 3.88 -30.72
N LYS A 557 0.46 3.12 -29.75
CA LYS A 557 0.73 1.69 -29.58
C LYS A 557 -0.55 0.90 -29.46
N GLN A 558 -0.54 -0.33 -30.00
CA GLN A 558 -1.55 -1.33 -29.65
C GLN A 558 -1.09 -2.07 -28.40
N VAL A 559 -1.99 -2.22 -27.44
CA VAL A 559 -1.79 -2.94 -26.20
C VAL A 559 -2.78 -4.09 -26.16
N SER A 560 -2.24 -5.31 -26.10
CA SER A 560 -3.04 -6.53 -26.06
C SER A 560 -2.88 -7.26 -24.74
N PHE A 561 -3.98 -7.81 -24.24
CA PHE A 561 -4.03 -8.68 -23.07
C PHE A 561 -4.57 -10.04 -23.49
N GLU A 562 -3.93 -11.10 -23.02
CA GLU A 562 -4.46 -12.46 -23.15
C GLU A 562 -5.29 -12.76 -21.89
N ILE A 563 -6.49 -13.27 -22.11
CA ILE A 563 -7.43 -13.66 -21.07
C ILE A 563 -7.68 -15.15 -21.25
N SER A 564 -7.44 -15.89 -20.18
CA SER A 564 -7.62 -17.33 -20.08
C SER A 564 -8.78 -17.65 -19.14
N GLU A 565 -9.21 -18.92 -19.14
CA GLU A 565 -10.25 -19.37 -18.23
C GLU A 565 -9.86 -19.16 -16.75
N ASP A 566 -8.56 -19.26 -16.43
CA ASP A 566 -8.05 -19.03 -15.08
C ASP A 566 -8.32 -17.62 -14.57
N ASP A 567 -8.33 -16.62 -15.47
CA ASP A 567 -8.62 -15.22 -15.12
C ASP A 567 -10.10 -15.02 -14.74
N LEU A 568 -10.98 -15.92 -15.18
CA LEU A 568 -12.42 -15.89 -14.94
C LEU A 568 -12.85 -16.72 -13.72
N LYS A 569 -11.93 -17.50 -13.14
CA LYS A 569 -12.26 -18.35 -11.98
C LYS A 569 -12.56 -17.51 -10.74
N PHE A 570 -13.53 -17.96 -9.97
CA PHE A 570 -13.90 -17.39 -8.69
C PHE A 570 -14.28 -18.51 -7.70
N TYR A 571 -14.30 -18.18 -6.41
CA TYR A 571 -14.80 -19.08 -5.38
C TYR A 571 -16.33 -19.01 -5.32
N LYS A 572 -16.99 -20.18 -5.33
CA LYS A 572 -18.44 -20.29 -5.16
C LYS A 572 -18.81 -20.38 -3.68
N SER A 573 -20.11 -20.41 -3.37
CA SER A 573 -20.60 -20.49 -1.99
C SER A 573 -20.14 -21.74 -1.23
N ASP A 574 -19.86 -22.84 -1.95
CA ASP A 574 -19.30 -24.09 -1.41
C ASP A 574 -17.77 -24.11 -1.37
N LEU A 575 -17.12 -22.97 -1.69
CA LEU A 575 -15.67 -22.79 -1.82
C LEU A 575 -15.01 -23.61 -2.94
N SER A 576 -15.78 -24.17 -3.86
CA SER A 576 -15.22 -24.66 -5.13
C SER A 576 -14.69 -23.49 -5.96
N PHE A 577 -13.54 -23.70 -6.61
CA PHE A 577 -12.87 -22.67 -7.42
C PHE A 577 -13.00 -23.03 -8.90
N GLY A 578 -13.66 -22.19 -9.68
CA GLY A 578 -13.92 -22.48 -11.09
C GLY A 578 -14.69 -21.37 -11.80
N THR A 579 -15.10 -21.67 -13.03
CA THR A 579 -15.86 -20.76 -13.91
C THR A 579 -17.31 -21.21 -14.06
N GLU A 580 -18.14 -20.28 -14.50
CA GLU A 580 -19.52 -20.52 -14.92
C GLU A 580 -19.71 -19.96 -16.33
N PRO A 581 -20.38 -20.69 -17.24
CA PRO A 581 -20.70 -20.15 -18.55
C PRO A 581 -21.66 -18.97 -18.40
N GLY A 582 -21.48 -17.93 -19.20
CA GLY A 582 -22.26 -16.72 -19.06
C GLY A 582 -21.64 -15.51 -19.77
N ASP A 583 -22.29 -14.38 -19.59
CA ASP A 583 -21.87 -13.10 -20.14
C ASP A 583 -20.83 -12.42 -19.25
N PHE A 584 -19.75 -11.96 -19.87
CA PHE A 584 -18.68 -11.21 -19.23
C PHE A 584 -18.51 -9.85 -19.90
N GLU A 585 -18.11 -8.85 -19.12
CA GLU A 585 -17.64 -7.56 -19.60
C GLU A 585 -16.14 -7.41 -19.32
N ILE A 586 -15.39 -6.94 -20.31
CA ILE A 586 -13.99 -6.55 -20.19
C ILE A 586 -13.92 -5.04 -20.29
N PHE A 587 -13.14 -4.44 -19.39
CA PHE A 587 -12.90 -3.02 -19.32
C PHE A 587 -11.42 -2.73 -19.51
N VAL A 588 -11.09 -1.71 -20.29
CA VAL A 588 -9.71 -1.23 -20.45
C VAL A 588 -9.66 0.28 -20.36
N GLY A 589 -8.77 0.82 -19.52
CA GLY A 589 -8.60 2.25 -19.35
C GLY A 589 -7.39 2.64 -18.50
N GLY A 590 -7.27 3.93 -18.22
CA GLY A 590 -6.16 4.50 -17.45
C GLY A 590 -6.40 4.55 -15.93
N ASN A 591 -7.59 4.19 -15.47
CA ASN A 591 -8.00 3.99 -14.07
C ASN A 591 -9.30 3.15 -14.00
N SER A 592 -9.78 2.82 -12.80
CA SER A 592 -10.93 1.91 -12.62
C SER A 592 -12.30 2.52 -12.94
N ARG A 593 -12.37 3.82 -13.21
CA ARG A 593 -13.61 4.56 -13.51
C ARG A 593 -13.71 4.85 -15.01
N ASP A 594 -12.64 5.37 -15.59
CA ASP A 594 -12.61 5.92 -16.95
C ASP A 594 -12.11 4.83 -17.92
N VAL A 595 -13.04 3.98 -18.39
CA VAL A 595 -12.74 2.75 -19.15
C VAL A 595 -13.58 2.60 -20.41
N LEU A 596 -12.99 2.00 -21.44
CA LEU A 596 -13.72 1.41 -22.57
C LEU A 596 -14.23 0.02 -22.18
N LYS A 597 -15.30 -0.45 -22.83
CA LYS A 597 -15.98 -1.69 -22.48
C LYS A 597 -16.32 -2.53 -23.71
N GLU A 598 -16.12 -3.84 -23.60
CA GLU A 598 -16.54 -4.84 -24.57
C GLU A 598 -17.11 -6.07 -23.84
N SER A 599 -17.99 -6.81 -24.50
CA SER A 599 -18.60 -8.02 -23.92
C SER A 599 -18.24 -9.28 -24.71
N PHE A 600 -18.19 -10.42 -24.02
CA PHE A 600 -18.04 -11.75 -24.60
C PHE A 600 -18.82 -12.79 -23.77
N ILE A 601 -19.00 -13.99 -24.32
CA ILE A 601 -19.70 -15.11 -23.68
C ILE A 601 -18.71 -16.25 -23.45
N LEU A 602 -18.66 -16.80 -22.24
CA LEU A 602 -17.97 -18.05 -21.94
C LEU A 602 -18.92 -19.24 -22.20
N GLN A 603 -18.52 -20.14 -23.09
CA GLN A 603 -19.21 -21.40 -23.39
C GLN A 603 -18.43 -22.59 -22.81
N ARG A 604 -19.16 -23.66 -22.49
CA ARG A 604 -18.58 -24.94 -22.05
C ARG A 604 -18.46 -25.92 -23.18
#